data_AF-A0A1Y6CGR7-F1
#
_entry.id   AF-A0A1Y6CGR7-F1
#
_cell.length_a   1.000
_cell.length_b   1.000
_cell.length_c   1.000
_cell.angle_alpha   90.00
_cell.angle_beta   90.00
_cell.angle_gamma   90.00
#
_symmetry.space_group_name_H-M   'P 1'
#
loop_
_entity.id
_entity.type
_entity.pdbx_description
1 polymer ?
#
loop_
_entity_poly.entity_id
_entity_poly.type
_entity_poly.pdbx_seq_one_letter_code
_entity_poly.pdbx_strand_id
1 'polypeptide(L)'
;MTKPKSQSFSVLLELGQESGFQELRDFVLSSIDQADRQSYEERLRSALLYLNYLSQMSQLSAEGEFKSCLDMAAALINLLGIHQKHHRLAPLQQEYYRLRSLLARHDSNIWASRWNLGMACHTNQEIAHPEIILDMAESSWRVQDVTGFYDWLAKGQASNDPVLLKRLQHLKWQAQRILGDSTWAESAQDDPFWVWQHGLLAAQVHEDFGELHRLVKKGGDFYNSEKIIEFNLWVLSGRSRAWLKRQLNVKNLKRRKGLSDQSHTRIYELVACLQDCYDYERPLLKRIEALGDLLPSLPSLGSLEWEMLAWCAAGRWLVRSKAQQLADLCFHEYKKLSLALSLNKDPDLLNRLGV
;
A
#
# COMPACT_ATOMS: atom_id res chain seq x y z
N MET A 1 -34.58 28.58 -3.75
CA MET A 1 -33.18 28.13 -3.65
C MET A 1 -33.20 26.62 -3.40
N THR A 2 -33.27 25.84 -4.46
CA THR A 2 -33.18 24.39 -4.43
C THR A 2 -31.70 23.99 -4.38
N LYS A 3 -31.35 22.98 -3.56
CA LYS A 3 -30.03 22.35 -3.56
C LYS A 3 -29.95 21.37 -4.75
N PRO A 4 -28.94 21.49 -5.65
CA PRO A 4 -28.53 20.34 -6.45
C PRO A 4 -27.00 20.28 -6.49
N LYS A 5 -26.36 19.62 -5.51
CA LYS A 5 -24.88 19.45 -5.52
C LYS A 5 -24.37 18.10 -5.04
N SER A 6 -25.23 17.18 -4.58
CA SER A 6 -24.80 15.83 -4.17
C SER A 6 -25.03 14.72 -5.20
N GLN A 7 -25.85 14.96 -6.23
CA GLN A 7 -26.22 13.91 -7.21
C GLN A 7 -25.14 13.66 -8.27
N SER A 8 -24.33 14.66 -8.64
CA SER A 8 -23.32 14.49 -9.69
C SER A 8 -22.18 13.55 -9.28
N PHE A 9 -21.84 13.52 -7.99
CA PHE A 9 -20.75 12.69 -7.47
C PHE A 9 -21.17 11.22 -7.30
N SER A 10 -22.41 10.97 -6.90
CA SER A 10 -22.96 9.61 -6.80
C SER A 10 -23.17 8.97 -8.18
N VAL A 11 -23.66 9.73 -9.16
CA VAL A 11 -23.84 9.26 -10.55
C VAL A 11 -22.52 8.86 -11.21
N LEU A 12 -21.42 9.57 -10.92
CA LEU A 12 -20.09 9.23 -11.45
C LEU A 12 -19.49 7.99 -10.77
N LEU A 13 -19.77 7.77 -9.49
CA LEU A 13 -19.42 6.52 -8.79
C LEU A 13 -20.23 5.34 -9.31
N GLU A 14 -21.52 5.53 -9.62
CA GLU A 14 -22.40 4.52 -10.21
C GLU A 14 -21.98 4.16 -11.65
N LEU A 15 -21.68 5.15 -12.50
CA LEU A 15 -21.17 4.93 -13.86
C LEU A 15 -19.83 4.18 -13.88
N GLY A 16 -18.93 4.45 -12.92
CA GLY A 16 -17.69 3.69 -12.76
C GLY A 16 -17.91 2.22 -12.35
N GLN A 17 -19.04 1.92 -11.71
CA GLN A 17 -19.41 0.55 -11.31
C GLN A 17 -20.16 -0.21 -12.40
N GLU A 18 -20.94 0.46 -13.25
CA GLU A 18 -21.85 -0.19 -14.21
C GLU A 18 -21.30 -0.34 -15.64
N SER A 19 -20.59 0.66 -16.20
CA SER A 19 -20.33 0.72 -17.65
C SER A 19 -18.92 0.32 -18.09
N GLY A 20 -18.00 0.09 -17.16
CA GLY A 20 -16.59 -0.07 -17.47
C GLY A 20 -15.87 1.27 -17.70
N PHE A 21 -14.60 1.30 -17.33
CA PHE A 21 -13.88 2.54 -17.02
C PHE A 21 -13.47 3.40 -18.23
N GLN A 22 -13.61 2.90 -19.46
CA GLN A 22 -13.34 3.65 -20.68
C GLN A 22 -14.33 4.81 -20.86
N GLU A 23 -15.62 4.58 -20.54
CA GLU A 23 -16.67 5.60 -20.66
C GLU A 23 -16.49 6.73 -19.66
N LEU A 24 -15.99 6.44 -18.45
CA LEU A 24 -15.67 7.46 -17.44
C LEU A 24 -14.49 8.34 -17.89
N ARG A 25 -13.44 7.74 -18.48
CA ARG A 25 -12.32 8.48 -19.06
C ARG A 25 -12.79 9.41 -20.18
N ASP A 26 -13.54 8.88 -21.15
CA ASP A 26 -14.03 9.63 -22.29
C ASP A 26 -15.02 10.72 -21.85
N PHE A 27 -15.83 10.46 -20.83
CA PHE A 27 -16.69 11.46 -20.19
C PHE A 27 -15.90 12.59 -19.53
N VAL A 28 -14.84 12.29 -18.77
CA VAL A 28 -14.05 13.34 -18.12
C VAL A 28 -13.26 14.14 -19.15
N LEU A 29 -12.61 13.49 -20.12
CA LEU A 29 -11.89 14.18 -21.19
C LEU A 29 -12.81 15.04 -22.04
N SER A 30 -14.00 14.54 -22.40
CA SER A 30 -15.00 15.34 -23.11
C SER A 30 -15.58 16.47 -22.27
N SER A 31 -15.69 16.30 -20.94
CA SER A 31 -16.08 17.39 -20.02
C SER A 31 -15.01 18.47 -19.92
N ILE A 32 -13.73 18.09 -20.01
CA ILE A 32 -12.59 19.02 -20.08
C ILE A 32 -12.60 19.76 -21.44
N ASP A 33 -12.88 19.07 -22.55
CA ASP A 33 -12.90 19.63 -23.91
C ASP A 33 -14.14 20.48 -24.23
N GLN A 34 -15.32 20.19 -23.65
CA GLN A 34 -16.52 21.05 -23.73
C GLN A 34 -16.40 22.35 -22.92
N ALA A 35 -15.17 22.65 -22.51
CA ALA A 35 -14.64 23.76 -21.76
C ALA A 35 -15.33 25.12 -21.95
N ASP A 36 -15.66 25.54 -23.17
CA ASP A 36 -16.17 26.90 -23.44
C ASP A 36 -17.47 27.26 -22.69
N ARG A 37 -18.16 26.27 -22.09
CA ARG A 37 -19.41 26.48 -21.33
C ARG A 37 -19.33 26.19 -19.83
N GLN A 38 -18.24 25.60 -19.32
CA GLN A 38 -18.11 25.20 -17.90
C GLN A 38 -17.28 26.17 -17.07
N SER A 39 -17.60 26.30 -15.77
CA SER A 39 -16.79 27.08 -14.85
C SER A 39 -15.42 26.43 -14.59
N TYR A 40 -14.38 27.24 -14.33
CA TYR A 40 -13.04 26.71 -13.99
C TYR A 40 -13.06 25.78 -12.75
N GLU A 41 -14.01 25.97 -11.83
CA GLU A 41 -14.22 25.09 -10.68
C GLU A 41 -14.64 23.68 -11.11
N GLU A 42 -15.59 23.56 -12.04
CA GLU A 42 -16.05 22.26 -12.55
C GLU A 42 -14.94 21.53 -13.27
N ARG A 43 -14.13 22.24 -14.07
CA ARG A 43 -12.95 21.67 -14.72
C ARG A 43 -11.94 21.12 -13.71
N LEU A 44 -11.67 21.85 -12.63
CA LEU A 44 -10.78 21.38 -11.57
C LEU A 44 -11.34 20.13 -10.89
N ARG A 45 -12.64 20.09 -10.59
CA ARG A 45 -13.30 18.90 -10.03
C ARG A 45 -13.15 17.69 -10.95
N SER A 46 -13.45 17.85 -12.24
CA SER A 46 -13.35 16.78 -13.23
C SER A 46 -11.91 16.27 -13.36
N ALA A 47 -10.92 17.18 -13.43
CA ALA A 47 -9.52 16.80 -13.49
C ALA A 47 -9.07 15.98 -12.26
N LEU A 48 -9.46 16.40 -11.05
CA LEU A 48 -9.13 15.68 -9.81
C LEU A 48 -9.86 14.32 -9.71
N LEU A 49 -11.11 14.24 -10.16
CA LEU A 49 -11.84 12.99 -10.26
C LEU A 49 -11.14 11.99 -11.20
N TYR A 50 -10.68 12.45 -12.36
CA TYR A 50 -9.93 11.61 -13.30
C TYR A 50 -8.58 11.16 -12.73
N LEU A 51 -7.86 12.05 -12.06
CA LEU A 51 -6.62 11.69 -11.38
C LEU A 51 -6.86 10.66 -10.27
N ASN A 52 -7.92 10.82 -9.47
CA ASN A 52 -8.27 9.82 -8.46
C ASN A 52 -8.60 8.47 -9.09
N TYR A 53 -9.35 8.47 -10.20
CA TYR A 53 -9.60 7.28 -11.01
C TYR A 53 -8.30 6.61 -11.49
N LEU A 54 -7.39 7.35 -12.12
CA LEU A 54 -6.11 6.82 -12.58
C LEU A 54 -5.28 6.22 -11.44
N SER A 55 -5.32 6.83 -10.25
CA SER A 55 -4.60 6.35 -9.08
C SER A 55 -5.15 5.01 -8.57
N GLN A 56 -6.48 4.81 -8.57
CA GLN A 56 -7.12 3.58 -8.12
C GLN A 56 -6.87 2.41 -9.07
N MET A 57 -6.80 2.68 -10.37
CA MET A 57 -6.54 1.65 -11.38
C MET A 57 -5.08 1.16 -11.37
N SER A 58 -4.21 1.74 -10.53
CA SER A 58 -2.77 1.45 -10.53
C SER A 58 -2.11 1.68 -11.90
N GLN A 59 -2.78 2.43 -12.78
CA GLN A 59 -2.32 2.84 -14.10
C GLN A 59 -1.46 4.11 -14.02
N LEU A 60 -0.71 4.26 -12.93
CA LEU A 60 0.30 5.31 -12.83
C LEU A 60 1.41 5.13 -13.88
N SER A 61 1.48 3.97 -14.53
CA SER A 61 2.32 3.73 -15.73
C SER A 61 1.99 4.67 -16.91
N ALA A 62 0.82 5.31 -16.93
CA ALA A 62 0.56 6.46 -17.79
C ALA A 62 1.12 7.75 -17.16
N GLU A 63 2.38 7.73 -16.72
CA GLU A 63 3.03 8.82 -15.96
C GLU A 63 2.88 10.16 -16.67
N GLY A 64 2.95 10.16 -18.01
CA GLY A 64 2.75 11.36 -18.83
C GLY A 64 1.34 11.94 -18.74
N GLU A 65 0.29 11.10 -18.80
CA GLU A 65 -1.10 11.56 -18.71
C GLU A 65 -1.42 12.05 -17.29
N PHE A 66 -1.01 11.29 -16.26
CA PHE A 66 -1.24 11.65 -14.87
C PHE A 66 -0.53 12.97 -14.51
N LYS A 67 0.72 13.12 -14.91
CA LYS A 67 1.49 14.35 -14.69
C LYS A 67 0.88 15.55 -15.43
N SER A 68 0.46 15.37 -16.68
CA SER A 68 -0.20 16.44 -17.45
C SER A 68 -1.51 16.89 -16.80
N CYS A 69 -2.32 15.95 -16.28
CA CYS A 69 -3.54 16.26 -15.55
C CYS A 69 -3.27 16.97 -14.22
N LEU A 70 -2.20 16.59 -13.51
CA LEU A 70 -1.76 17.31 -12.31
C LEU A 70 -1.29 18.73 -12.63
N ASP A 71 -0.54 18.93 -13.71
CA ASP A 71 -0.09 20.25 -14.14
C ASP A 71 -1.28 21.15 -14.52
N MET A 72 -2.30 20.57 -15.19
CA MET A 72 -3.57 21.26 -15.47
C MET A 72 -4.32 21.63 -14.18
N ALA A 73 -4.45 20.69 -13.24
CA ALA A 73 -5.09 20.96 -11.95
C ALA A 73 -4.35 22.08 -11.18
N ALA A 74 -3.02 22.08 -11.21
CA ALA A 74 -2.21 23.14 -10.61
C ALA A 74 -2.48 24.51 -11.25
N ALA A 75 -2.52 24.57 -12.58
CA ALA A 75 -2.84 25.79 -13.31
C ALA A 75 -4.25 26.31 -12.97
N LEU A 76 -5.25 25.43 -12.87
CA LEU A 76 -6.61 25.78 -12.48
C LEU A 76 -6.70 26.28 -11.04
N ILE A 77 -5.98 25.65 -10.10
CA ILE A 77 -5.89 26.10 -8.70
C ILE A 77 -5.32 27.52 -8.63
N ASN A 78 -4.25 27.80 -9.38
CA ASN A 78 -3.64 29.13 -9.45
C ASN A 78 -4.59 30.16 -10.09
N LEU A 79 -5.25 29.81 -11.18
CA LEU A 79 -6.19 30.69 -11.88
C LEU A 79 -7.41 31.05 -11.01
N LEU A 80 -7.90 30.08 -10.24
CA LEU A 80 -9.00 30.26 -9.28
C LEU A 80 -8.58 31.02 -8.02
N GLY A 81 -7.30 31.31 -7.83
CA GLY A 81 -6.79 32.03 -6.66
C GLY A 81 -6.99 31.28 -5.34
N ILE A 82 -6.95 29.94 -5.36
CA ILE A 82 -7.17 29.12 -4.15
C ILE A 82 -5.91 29.20 -3.28
N HIS A 83 -5.87 30.19 -2.39
CA HIS A 83 -4.68 30.48 -1.56
C HIS A 83 -4.89 30.28 -0.06
N GLN A 84 -6.08 29.88 0.42
CA GLN A 84 -6.42 29.97 1.85
C GLN A 84 -7.20 28.79 2.42
N LYS A 85 -7.00 28.56 3.73
CA LYS A 85 -7.65 27.55 4.57
C LYS A 85 -9.17 27.64 4.66
N HIS A 86 -9.74 28.81 4.40
CA HIS A 86 -11.19 29.05 4.47
C HIS A 86 -11.83 29.24 3.09
N HIS A 87 -11.07 28.99 2.03
CA HIS A 87 -11.63 29.07 0.68
C HIS A 87 -12.62 27.92 0.48
N ARG A 88 -13.77 28.18 -0.15
CA ARG A 88 -14.79 27.14 -0.45
C ARG A 88 -14.21 25.94 -1.21
N LEU A 89 -13.13 26.16 -1.95
CA LEU A 89 -12.45 25.16 -2.78
C LEU A 89 -11.20 24.56 -2.11
N ALA A 90 -10.94 24.86 -0.84
CA ALA A 90 -9.86 24.24 -0.07
C ALA A 90 -9.89 22.69 -0.09
N PRO A 91 -11.05 22.01 -0.09
CA PRO A 91 -11.10 20.56 -0.26
C PRO A 91 -10.53 20.06 -1.60
N LEU A 92 -10.69 20.82 -2.69
CA LEU A 92 -10.12 20.45 -4.00
C LEU A 92 -8.59 20.59 -4.00
N GLN A 93 -8.07 21.62 -3.32
CA GLN A 93 -6.64 21.79 -3.15
C GLN A 93 -6.03 20.70 -2.24
N GLN A 94 -6.74 20.31 -1.19
CA GLN A 94 -6.37 19.18 -0.33
C GLN A 94 -6.26 17.88 -1.15
N GLU A 95 -7.26 17.60 -1.99
CA GLU A 95 -7.27 16.42 -2.86
C GLU A 95 -6.14 16.45 -3.90
N TYR A 96 -5.87 17.61 -4.51
CA TYR A 96 -4.72 17.80 -5.40
C TYR A 96 -3.40 17.39 -4.72
N TYR A 97 -3.15 17.87 -3.51
CA TYR A 97 -1.94 17.51 -2.78
C TYR A 97 -1.90 16.04 -2.36
N ARG A 98 -3.04 15.43 -2.02
CA ARG A 98 -3.13 13.97 -1.80
C ARG A 98 -2.69 13.20 -3.04
N LEU A 99 -3.22 13.56 -4.22
CA LEU A 99 -2.85 12.91 -5.50
C LEU A 99 -1.38 13.10 -5.86
N ARG A 100 -0.79 14.27 -5.60
CA ARG A 100 0.66 14.47 -5.73
C ARG A 100 1.46 13.59 -4.80
N SER A 101 0.96 13.34 -3.59
CA SER A 101 1.62 12.42 -2.66
C SER A 101 1.65 11.00 -3.21
N LEU A 102 0.54 10.53 -3.80
CA LEU A 102 0.46 9.20 -4.42
C LEU A 102 1.45 9.05 -5.58
N LEU A 103 1.56 10.05 -6.45
CA LEU A 103 2.57 10.04 -7.53
C LEU A 103 4.00 9.99 -6.96
N ALA A 104 4.31 10.86 -6.00
CA ALA A 104 5.63 10.86 -5.38
C ALA A 104 5.95 9.52 -4.69
N ARG A 105 4.95 8.86 -4.09
CA ARG A 105 5.10 7.52 -3.51
C ARG A 105 5.39 6.47 -4.57
N HIS A 106 4.72 6.53 -5.72
CA HIS A 106 4.99 5.65 -6.87
C HIS A 106 6.42 5.79 -7.38
N ASP A 107 6.93 7.03 -7.43
CA ASP A 107 8.31 7.35 -7.82
C ASP A 107 9.34 7.05 -6.71
N SER A 108 8.92 6.37 -5.62
CA SER A 108 9.73 6.09 -4.43
C SER A 108 10.32 7.34 -3.76
N ASN A 109 9.74 8.52 -3.99
CA ASN A 109 10.11 9.78 -3.35
C ASN A 109 9.30 10.02 -2.07
N ILE A 110 9.72 9.36 -1.00
CA ILE A 110 9.04 9.38 0.31
C ILE A 110 8.91 10.81 0.86
N TRP A 111 9.94 11.64 0.72
CA TRP A 111 9.92 13.01 1.23
C TRP A 111 8.92 13.90 0.49
N ALA A 112 8.89 13.84 -0.84
CA ALA A 112 7.90 14.57 -1.61
C ALA A 112 6.48 14.08 -1.31
N SER A 113 6.29 12.77 -1.11
CA SER A 113 5.00 12.20 -0.70
C SER A 113 4.53 12.81 0.62
N ARG A 114 5.37 12.75 1.66
CA ARG A 114 5.06 13.28 2.99
C ARG A 114 4.85 14.79 2.98
N TRP A 115 5.67 15.53 2.25
CA TRP A 115 5.52 16.98 2.09
C TRP A 115 4.14 17.32 1.51
N ASN A 116 3.74 16.65 0.43
CA ASN A 116 2.44 16.87 -0.18
C ASN A 116 1.28 16.50 0.76
N LEU A 117 1.38 15.41 1.54
CA LEU A 117 0.36 15.11 2.57
C LEU A 117 0.29 16.19 3.66
N GLY A 118 1.45 16.70 4.10
CA GLY A 118 1.51 17.83 5.03
C GLY A 118 0.83 19.08 4.47
N MET A 119 1.04 19.38 3.18
CA MET A 119 0.34 20.45 2.48
C MET A 119 -1.17 20.20 2.42
N ALA A 120 -1.60 18.97 2.12
CA ALA A 120 -3.02 18.58 2.11
C ALA A 120 -3.69 18.76 3.48
N CYS A 121 -2.97 18.49 4.57
CA CYS A 121 -3.43 18.75 5.93
C CYS A 121 -3.47 20.26 6.25
N HIS A 122 -2.54 21.03 5.70
CA HIS A 122 -2.47 22.46 5.95
C HIS A 122 -3.56 23.25 5.19
N THR A 123 -3.99 22.76 4.03
CA THR A 123 -4.95 23.48 3.17
C THR A 123 -6.37 23.43 3.69
N ASN A 124 -6.76 22.43 4.47
CA ASN A 124 -8.09 22.32 5.06
C ASN A 124 -7.97 21.96 6.56
N GLN A 125 -8.43 22.86 7.42
CA GLN A 125 -8.41 22.65 8.88
C GLN A 125 -9.60 21.83 9.37
N GLU A 126 -10.68 21.73 8.59
CA GLU A 126 -11.76 20.81 8.88
C GLU A 126 -11.25 19.37 8.64
N ILE A 127 -11.70 18.46 9.52
CA ILE A 127 -11.25 17.07 9.67
C ILE A 127 -10.66 16.52 8.38
N ALA A 128 -9.35 16.23 8.40
CA ALA A 128 -8.65 15.69 7.26
C ALA A 128 -9.40 14.47 6.72
N HIS A 129 -9.53 14.38 5.40
CA HIS A 129 -10.15 13.23 4.74
C HIS A 129 -9.61 11.92 5.33
N PRO A 130 -10.45 10.91 5.60
CA PRO A 130 -10.03 9.63 6.20
C PRO A 130 -8.73 9.05 5.63
N GLU A 131 -8.62 9.02 4.29
CA GLU A 131 -7.43 8.54 3.59
C GLU A 131 -6.17 9.36 3.92
N ILE A 132 -6.26 10.68 4.12
CA ILE A 132 -5.10 11.52 4.49
C ILE A 132 -4.63 11.17 5.90
N ILE A 133 -5.56 10.93 6.83
CA ILE A 133 -5.21 10.52 8.20
C ILE A 133 -4.44 9.20 8.16
N LEU A 134 -4.95 8.22 7.40
CA LEU A 134 -4.31 6.93 7.25
C LEU A 134 -2.94 7.06 6.57
N ASP A 135 -2.86 7.78 5.44
CA ASP A 135 -1.62 8.03 4.71
C ASP A 135 -0.57 8.72 5.58
N MET A 136 -0.99 9.65 6.45
CA MET A 136 -0.09 10.33 7.39
C MET A 136 0.34 9.42 8.53
N ALA A 137 -0.53 8.55 9.05
CA ALA A 137 -0.15 7.54 10.03
C ALA A 137 0.88 6.58 9.42
N GLU A 138 0.61 6.01 8.24
CA GLU A 138 1.53 5.12 7.53
C GLU A 138 2.87 5.81 7.20
N SER A 139 2.82 7.06 6.73
CA SER A 139 4.02 7.83 6.43
C SER A 139 4.85 8.12 7.68
N SER A 140 4.20 8.48 8.79
CA SER A 140 4.86 8.72 10.08
C SER A 140 5.50 7.45 10.61
N TRP A 141 4.80 6.31 10.47
CA TRP A 141 5.35 5.00 10.81
C TRP A 141 6.59 4.66 9.96
N ARG A 142 6.53 4.88 8.64
CA ARG A 142 7.63 4.62 7.71
C ARG A 142 8.89 5.44 8.01
N VAL A 143 8.74 6.66 8.49
CA VAL A 143 9.85 7.58 8.83
C VAL A 143 10.19 7.57 10.32
N GLN A 144 9.68 6.60 11.09
CA GLN A 144 9.97 6.40 12.52
C GLN A 144 9.49 7.54 13.42
N ASP A 145 8.53 8.34 12.96
CA ASP A 145 7.88 9.37 13.76
C ASP A 145 6.75 8.74 14.58
N VAL A 146 7.12 8.04 15.65
CA VAL A 146 6.16 7.30 16.49
C VAL A 146 5.19 8.23 17.20
N THR A 147 5.64 9.43 17.59
CA THR A 147 4.74 10.44 18.16
C THR A 147 3.72 10.87 17.12
N GLY A 148 4.17 11.25 15.92
CA GLY A 148 3.29 11.59 14.80
C GLY A 148 2.34 10.46 14.45
N PHE A 149 2.80 9.20 14.43
CA PHE A 149 1.97 8.02 14.18
C PHE A 149 0.80 7.94 15.16
N TYR A 150 1.07 7.97 16.46
CA TYR A 150 0.01 7.90 17.48
C TYR A 150 -0.89 9.15 17.48
N ASP A 151 -0.35 10.32 17.18
CA ASP A 151 -1.14 11.54 17.01
C ASP A 151 -2.15 11.40 15.85
N TRP A 152 -1.74 10.81 14.73
CA TRP A 152 -2.63 10.55 13.59
C TRP A 152 -3.66 9.46 13.89
N LEU A 153 -3.28 8.39 14.60
CA LEU A 153 -4.23 7.40 15.09
C LEU A 153 -5.30 8.05 15.98
N ALA A 154 -4.89 8.90 16.93
CA ALA A 154 -5.81 9.59 17.83
C ALA A 154 -6.76 10.54 17.07
N LYS A 155 -6.26 11.28 16.08
CA LYS A 155 -7.10 12.11 15.19
C LYS A 155 -8.11 11.27 14.41
N GLY A 156 -7.71 10.11 13.90
CA GLY A 156 -8.59 9.22 13.19
C GLY A 156 -9.62 8.51 14.08
N GLN A 157 -9.28 8.25 15.34
CA GLN A 157 -10.21 7.73 16.36
C GLN A 157 -11.35 8.70 16.69
N ALA A 158 -11.14 10.00 16.50
CA ALA A 158 -12.20 11.00 16.62
C ALA A 158 -13.17 11.01 15.42
N SER A 159 -12.90 10.24 14.37
CA SER A 159 -13.79 10.08 13.21
C SER A 159 -14.93 9.10 13.53
N ASN A 160 -16.12 9.37 13.00
CA ASN A 160 -17.27 8.46 13.04
C ASN A 160 -17.28 7.44 11.89
N ASP A 161 -16.22 7.38 11.07
CA ASP A 161 -16.12 6.46 9.95
C ASP A 161 -15.67 5.06 10.41
N PRO A 162 -16.55 4.05 10.42
CA PRO A 162 -16.23 2.70 10.89
C PRO A 162 -15.16 2.01 10.04
N VAL A 163 -15.08 2.33 8.74
CA VAL A 163 -14.08 1.74 7.84
C VAL A 163 -12.69 2.30 8.17
N LEU A 164 -12.58 3.61 8.36
CA LEU A 164 -11.33 4.24 8.79
C LEU A 164 -10.88 3.68 10.15
N LEU A 165 -11.79 3.61 11.13
CA LEU A 165 -11.47 3.11 12.47
C LEU A 165 -10.89 1.69 12.42
N LYS A 166 -11.49 0.82 11.60
CA LYS A 166 -10.99 -0.55 11.39
C LYS A 166 -9.59 -0.55 10.77
N ARG A 167 -9.34 0.26 9.74
CA ARG A 167 -8.01 0.37 9.09
C ARG A 167 -6.94 0.91 10.05
N LEU A 168 -7.27 1.92 10.85
CA LEU A 168 -6.36 2.47 11.86
C LEU A 168 -6.08 1.47 12.98
N GLN A 169 -7.08 0.69 13.39
CA GLN A 169 -6.90 -0.39 14.35
C GLN A 169 -5.98 -1.48 13.81
N HIS A 170 -6.13 -1.87 12.54
CA HIS A 170 -5.22 -2.79 11.88
C HIS A 170 -3.79 -2.27 11.84
N LEU A 171 -3.61 -1.00 11.46
CA LEU A 171 -2.29 -0.36 11.41
C LEU A 171 -1.63 -0.28 12.80
N LYS A 172 -2.41 0.04 13.84
CA LYS A 172 -1.97 0.02 15.23
C LYS A 172 -1.50 -1.38 15.65
N TRP A 173 -2.29 -2.41 15.36
CA TRP A 173 -1.93 -3.79 15.69
C TRP A 173 -0.66 -4.26 14.96
N GLN A 174 -0.51 -3.91 13.68
CA GLN A 174 0.73 -4.17 12.94
C GLN A 174 1.95 -3.52 13.61
N ALA A 175 1.83 -2.25 14.00
CA ALA A 175 2.90 -1.54 14.70
C ALA A 175 3.22 -2.20 16.05
N GLN A 176 2.21 -2.55 16.86
CA GLN A 176 2.40 -3.22 18.15
C GLN A 176 3.08 -4.59 18.00
N ARG A 177 2.68 -5.40 17.02
CA ARG A 177 3.35 -6.67 16.69
C ARG A 177 4.83 -6.47 16.37
N ILE A 178 5.15 -5.47 15.53
CA ILE A 178 6.54 -5.17 15.17
C ILE A 178 7.35 -4.73 16.40
N LEU A 179 6.73 -3.99 17.31
CA LEU A 179 7.34 -3.57 18.57
C LEU A 179 7.43 -4.70 19.61
N GLY A 180 6.82 -5.87 19.36
CA GLY A 180 6.82 -7.01 20.26
C GLY A 180 6.04 -6.80 21.56
N ASP A 181 5.17 -5.79 21.60
CA ASP A 181 4.19 -5.65 22.68
C ASP A 181 3.18 -6.79 22.52
N SER A 182 2.78 -7.48 23.59
CA SER A 182 1.79 -8.58 23.55
C SER A 182 0.52 -8.27 24.35
N THR A 183 0.44 -7.06 24.93
CA THR A 183 -0.66 -6.65 25.83
C THR A 183 -2.00 -6.43 25.12
N TRP A 184 -2.02 -6.47 23.79
CA TRP A 184 -3.20 -6.21 22.95
C TRP A 184 -4.11 -7.45 22.75
N ALA A 185 -3.81 -8.58 23.40
CA ALA A 185 -4.37 -9.89 23.06
C ALA A 185 -5.76 -10.25 23.58
N GLU A 186 -6.28 -9.51 24.56
CA GLU A 186 -7.45 -9.97 25.32
C GLU A 186 -8.80 -9.52 24.72
N SER A 187 -8.82 -8.50 23.85
CA SER A 187 -10.07 -7.85 23.42
C SER A 187 -10.55 -8.17 22.00
N ALA A 188 -9.87 -9.05 21.25
CA ALA A 188 -10.09 -9.20 19.80
C ALA A 188 -10.26 -10.65 19.31
N GLN A 189 -10.48 -11.62 20.20
CA GLN A 189 -10.41 -13.06 19.88
C GLN A 189 -11.29 -13.51 18.70
N ASP A 190 -12.43 -12.85 18.48
CA ASP A 190 -13.38 -13.22 17.41
C ASP A 190 -13.15 -12.46 16.08
N ASP A 191 -12.23 -11.49 16.02
CA ASP A 191 -11.93 -10.79 14.76
C ASP A 191 -11.05 -11.69 13.87
N PRO A 192 -11.44 -12.03 12.63
CA PRO A 192 -10.57 -12.75 11.72
C PRO A 192 -9.17 -12.13 11.62
N PHE A 193 -9.06 -10.79 11.67
CA PHE A 193 -7.77 -10.11 11.61
C PHE A 193 -6.91 -10.43 12.83
N TRP A 194 -7.51 -10.57 14.00
CA TRP A 194 -6.81 -11.06 15.18
C TRP A 194 -6.24 -12.47 14.96
N VAL A 195 -7.06 -13.38 14.41
CA VAL A 195 -6.62 -14.74 14.09
C VAL A 195 -5.43 -14.71 13.10
N TRP A 196 -5.47 -13.82 12.10
CA TRP A 196 -4.35 -13.59 11.20
C TRP A 196 -3.10 -13.14 11.96
N GLN A 197 -3.18 -12.08 12.77
CA GLN A 197 -2.03 -11.56 13.52
C GLN A 197 -1.45 -12.57 14.50
N HIS A 198 -2.31 -13.35 15.18
CA HIS A 198 -1.88 -14.43 16.05
C HIS A 198 -1.18 -15.55 15.27
N GLY A 199 -1.71 -15.91 14.09
CA GLY A 199 -1.05 -16.83 13.17
C GLY A 199 0.33 -16.34 12.73
N LEU A 200 0.50 -15.04 12.49
CA LEU A 200 1.79 -14.43 12.15
C LEU A 200 2.77 -14.50 13.32
N LEU A 201 2.31 -14.25 14.54
CA LEU A 201 3.14 -14.37 15.74
C LEU A 201 3.58 -15.84 15.95
N ALA A 202 2.66 -16.79 15.80
CA ALA A 202 2.97 -18.22 15.88
C ALA A 202 3.98 -18.63 14.78
N ALA A 203 3.81 -18.14 13.55
CA ALA A 203 4.74 -18.37 12.46
C ALA A 203 6.13 -17.77 12.75
N GLN A 204 6.17 -16.59 13.36
CA GLN A 204 7.42 -15.92 13.75
C GLN A 204 8.16 -16.67 14.87
N VAL A 205 7.45 -17.15 15.89
CA VAL A 205 8.06 -17.77 17.07
C VAL A 205 8.34 -19.26 16.87
N HIS A 206 7.43 -19.97 16.21
CA HIS A 206 7.44 -21.44 16.13
C HIS A 206 7.66 -21.98 14.71
N GLU A 207 7.75 -21.11 13.69
CA GLU A 207 7.79 -21.50 12.27
C GLU A 207 6.61 -22.39 11.83
N ASP A 208 5.48 -22.27 12.53
CA ASP A 208 4.23 -22.94 12.17
C ASP A 208 3.33 -22.02 11.36
N PHE A 209 3.18 -22.33 10.09
CA PHE A 209 2.31 -21.60 9.16
C PHE A 209 0.95 -22.31 8.95
N GLY A 210 0.61 -23.31 9.77
CA GLY A 210 -0.60 -24.12 9.62
C GLY A 210 -1.88 -23.31 9.65
N GLU A 211 -2.00 -22.42 10.63
CA GLU A 211 -3.18 -21.58 10.78
C GLU A 211 -3.29 -20.56 9.64
N LEU A 212 -2.20 -19.87 9.30
CA LEU A 212 -2.18 -18.93 8.18
C LEU A 212 -2.54 -19.62 6.86
N HIS A 213 -2.00 -20.81 6.62
CA HIS A 213 -2.27 -21.60 5.43
C HIS A 213 -3.74 -22.04 5.35
N ARG A 214 -4.39 -22.34 6.49
CA ARG A 214 -5.83 -22.63 6.56
C ARG A 214 -6.64 -21.39 6.17
N LEU A 215 -6.27 -20.23 6.69
CA LEU A 215 -6.96 -18.96 6.45
C LEU A 215 -6.90 -18.49 4.99
N VAL A 216 -5.77 -18.71 4.29
CA VAL A 216 -5.59 -18.27 2.89
C VAL A 216 -5.94 -19.33 1.85
N LYS A 217 -6.46 -20.49 2.27
CA LYS A 217 -6.95 -21.52 1.35
C LYS A 217 -8.39 -21.24 0.93
N LYS A 218 -8.82 -21.86 -0.17
CA LYS A 218 -10.20 -21.72 -0.68
C LYS A 218 -11.19 -22.06 0.43
N GLY A 219 -12.06 -21.10 0.76
CA GLY A 219 -13.06 -21.21 1.83
C GLY A 219 -12.59 -20.70 3.20
N GLY A 220 -11.34 -20.25 3.34
CA GLY A 220 -10.86 -19.56 4.53
C GLY A 220 -11.17 -18.06 4.50
N ASP A 221 -11.16 -17.44 5.69
CA ASP A 221 -11.58 -16.04 5.91
C ASP A 221 -10.69 -15.02 5.17
N PHE A 222 -9.46 -15.42 4.83
CA PHE A 222 -8.49 -14.61 4.10
C PHE A 222 -8.14 -15.20 2.74
N TYR A 223 -9.10 -15.86 2.10
CA TYR A 223 -8.96 -16.31 0.71
C TYR A 223 -9.05 -15.14 -0.29
N ASN A 224 -8.09 -14.23 -0.21
CA ASN A 224 -7.91 -13.12 -1.11
C ASN A 224 -6.46 -13.03 -1.58
N SER A 225 -6.30 -12.27 -2.66
CA SER A 225 -5.05 -12.07 -3.40
C SER A 225 -3.92 -11.57 -2.51
N GLU A 226 -4.20 -10.52 -1.74
CA GLU A 226 -3.27 -9.83 -0.85
C GLU A 226 -2.71 -10.78 0.22
N LYS A 227 -3.59 -11.51 0.92
CA LYS A 227 -3.19 -12.39 2.03
C LYS A 227 -2.52 -13.66 1.57
N ILE A 228 -2.86 -14.18 0.39
CA ILE A 228 -2.12 -15.29 -0.23
C ILE A 228 -0.69 -14.86 -0.56
N ILE A 229 -0.49 -13.65 -1.09
CA ILE A 229 0.84 -13.10 -1.37
C ILE A 229 1.63 -12.95 -0.07
N GLU A 230 1.04 -12.31 0.94
CA GLU A 230 1.66 -12.10 2.26
C GLU A 230 2.06 -13.44 2.89
N PHE A 231 1.17 -14.44 2.88
CA PHE A 231 1.46 -15.80 3.33
C PHE A 231 2.67 -16.41 2.62
N ASN A 232 2.75 -16.29 1.29
CA ASN A 232 3.89 -16.84 0.54
C ASN A 232 5.20 -16.16 0.93
N LEU A 233 5.21 -14.83 1.11
CA LEU A 233 6.40 -14.10 1.57
C LEU A 233 6.85 -14.55 2.96
N TRP A 234 5.91 -14.76 3.87
CA TRP A 234 6.16 -15.34 5.20
C TRP A 234 6.79 -16.73 5.12
N VAL A 235 6.26 -17.61 4.27
CA VAL A 235 6.84 -18.94 4.06
C VAL A 235 8.23 -18.87 3.40
N LEU A 236 8.45 -17.96 2.46
CA LEU A 236 9.75 -17.78 1.78
C LEU A 236 10.83 -17.25 2.72
N SER A 237 10.45 -16.38 3.67
CA SER A 237 11.35 -15.76 4.65
C SER A 237 11.69 -16.68 5.84
N GLY A 238 10.80 -17.63 6.18
CA GLY A 238 11.02 -18.62 7.25
C GLY A 238 12.26 -19.51 7.03
N ARG A 239 12.86 -20.05 8.11
CA ARG A 239 14.05 -20.91 7.99
C ARG A 239 13.71 -22.30 7.47
N SER A 240 12.59 -22.86 7.91
CA SER A 240 12.17 -24.20 7.52
C SER A 240 11.87 -24.31 6.02
N ARG A 241 12.42 -25.35 5.38
CA ARG A 241 12.08 -25.72 3.99
C ARG A 241 10.80 -26.55 3.90
N ALA A 242 10.28 -27.06 5.02
CA ALA A 242 9.11 -27.93 5.02
C ALA A 242 7.88 -27.24 4.42
N TRP A 243 7.74 -25.95 4.70
CA TRP A 243 6.62 -25.14 4.22
C TRP A 243 6.73 -24.68 2.77
N LEU A 244 7.92 -24.69 2.16
CA LEU A 244 8.09 -24.33 0.75
C LEU A 244 7.24 -25.22 -0.17
N LYS A 245 7.09 -26.51 0.16
CA LYS A 245 6.25 -27.45 -0.60
C LYS A 245 4.75 -27.19 -0.46
N ARG A 246 4.33 -26.41 0.54
CA ARG A 246 2.94 -26.07 0.84
C ARG A 246 2.57 -24.66 0.37
N GLN A 247 3.49 -23.97 -0.31
CA GLN A 247 3.24 -22.66 -0.88
C GLN A 247 2.12 -22.69 -1.90
N LEU A 248 1.37 -21.59 -1.95
CA LEU A 248 0.33 -21.40 -2.95
C LEU A 248 0.99 -20.81 -4.21
N ASN A 249 0.85 -21.49 -5.34
CA ASN A 249 1.43 -21.04 -6.60
C ASN A 249 0.80 -19.72 -7.05
N VAL A 250 1.55 -18.62 -6.96
CA VAL A 250 1.06 -17.27 -7.29
C VAL A 250 0.85 -17.06 -8.79
N LYS A 251 1.55 -17.79 -9.67
CA LYS A 251 1.35 -17.70 -11.13
C LYS A 251 -0.07 -18.08 -11.53
N ASN A 252 -0.68 -19.01 -10.78
CA ASN A 252 -2.06 -19.43 -11.02
C ASN A 252 -3.09 -18.45 -10.45
N LEU A 253 -2.70 -17.56 -9.52
CA LEU A 253 -3.62 -16.58 -8.93
C LEU A 253 -4.00 -15.48 -9.92
N LYS A 254 -3.04 -14.99 -10.72
CA LYS A 254 -3.32 -14.00 -11.79
C LYS A 254 -4.40 -14.47 -12.77
N ARG A 255 -4.62 -15.78 -12.92
CA ARG A 255 -5.63 -16.37 -13.81
C ARG A 255 -7.00 -16.59 -13.16
N ARG A 256 -7.10 -16.51 -11.83
CA ARG A 256 -8.35 -16.80 -11.11
C ARG A 256 -9.21 -15.54 -11.03
N LYS A 257 -10.43 -15.63 -11.56
CA LYS A 257 -11.45 -14.57 -11.41
C LYS A 257 -11.66 -14.27 -9.91
N GLY A 258 -11.65 -12.99 -9.55
CA GLY A 258 -11.79 -12.52 -8.16
C GLY A 258 -10.50 -12.48 -7.34
N LEU A 259 -9.37 -12.98 -7.87
CA LEU A 259 -8.05 -12.88 -7.23
C LEU A 259 -7.01 -12.14 -8.09
N SER A 260 -7.37 -11.77 -9.32
CA SER A 260 -6.52 -10.93 -10.17
C SER A 260 -6.72 -9.46 -9.78
N ASP A 261 -6.03 -9.02 -8.72
CA ASP A 261 -5.96 -7.60 -8.41
C ASP A 261 -4.76 -6.96 -9.12
N GLN A 262 -5.03 -5.99 -10.00
CA GLN A 262 -3.99 -5.25 -10.72
C GLN A 262 -3.17 -4.36 -9.79
N SER A 263 -3.73 -3.97 -8.63
CA SER A 263 -3.07 -3.13 -7.63
C SER A 263 -1.81 -3.75 -7.03
N HIS A 264 -1.67 -5.06 -7.17
CA HIS A 264 -0.58 -5.84 -6.57
C HIS A 264 0.37 -6.44 -7.62
N THR A 265 0.37 -5.93 -8.85
CA THR A 265 1.14 -6.52 -9.97
C THR A 265 2.64 -6.71 -9.64
N ARG A 266 3.28 -5.70 -9.03
CA ARG A 266 4.70 -5.76 -8.64
C ARG A 266 4.98 -6.80 -7.55
N ILE A 267 4.16 -6.84 -6.50
CA ILE A 267 4.32 -7.82 -5.42
C ILE A 267 4.06 -9.25 -5.94
N TYR A 268 3.13 -9.44 -6.87
CA TYR A 268 2.91 -10.71 -7.56
C TYR A 268 4.13 -11.17 -8.33
N GLU A 269 4.75 -10.27 -9.11
CA GLU A 269 5.95 -10.57 -9.90
C GLU A 269 7.13 -10.95 -9.02
N LEU A 270 7.31 -10.21 -7.92
CA LEU A 270 8.31 -10.52 -6.92
C LEU A 270 8.12 -11.91 -6.30
N VAL A 271 6.92 -12.23 -5.80
CA VAL A 271 6.67 -13.55 -5.19
C VAL A 271 6.82 -14.66 -6.21
N ALA A 272 6.36 -14.44 -7.45
CA ALA A 272 6.54 -15.41 -8.52
C ALA A 272 8.03 -15.63 -8.85
N CYS A 273 8.83 -14.56 -8.89
CA CYS A 273 10.27 -14.66 -9.10
C CYS A 273 10.95 -15.40 -7.94
N LEU A 274 10.59 -15.10 -6.69
CA LEU A 274 11.11 -15.80 -5.52
C LEU A 274 10.72 -17.29 -5.49
N GLN A 275 9.51 -17.65 -5.92
CA GLN A 275 9.12 -19.06 -6.09
C GLN A 275 9.95 -19.74 -7.19
N ASP A 276 10.15 -19.06 -8.33
CA ASP A 276 10.97 -19.55 -9.44
C ASP A 276 12.46 -19.68 -9.08
N CYS A 277 12.92 -18.91 -8.09
CA CYS A 277 14.27 -19.05 -7.56
C CYS A 277 14.50 -20.42 -6.89
N TYR A 278 13.44 -21.12 -6.46
CA TYR A 278 13.51 -22.50 -5.95
C TYR A 278 13.33 -23.57 -7.04
N ASP A 279 13.16 -23.18 -8.30
CA ASP A 279 13.18 -24.09 -9.45
C ASP A 279 14.64 -24.45 -9.80
N TYR A 280 15.04 -25.68 -9.47
CA TYR A 280 16.39 -26.17 -9.71
C TYR A 280 16.66 -26.51 -11.18
N GLU A 281 15.65 -26.56 -12.03
CA GLU A 281 15.83 -26.74 -13.48
C GLU A 281 16.36 -25.44 -14.12
N ARG A 282 16.16 -24.28 -13.47
CA ARG A 282 16.70 -23.00 -13.93
C ARG A 282 18.16 -22.80 -13.51
N PRO A 283 19.06 -22.38 -14.43
CA PRO A 283 20.43 -22.04 -14.09
C PRO A 283 20.50 -21.02 -12.94
N LEU A 284 21.42 -21.23 -11.99
CA LEU A 284 21.55 -20.37 -10.81
C LEU A 284 21.76 -18.90 -11.18
N LEU A 285 22.61 -18.61 -12.16
CA LEU A 285 22.90 -17.26 -12.62
C LEU A 285 21.62 -16.52 -13.06
N LYS A 286 20.79 -17.16 -13.87
CA LYS A 286 19.51 -16.59 -14.34
C LYS A 286 18.54 -16.30 -13.19
N ARG A 287 18.56 -17.11 -12.13
CA ARG A 287 17.75 -16.89 -10.93
C ARG A 287 18.25 -15.68 -10.13
N ILE A 288 19.57 -15.55 -9.99
CA ILE A 288 20.20 -14.40 -9.32
C ILE A 288 19.92 -13.11 -10.08
N GLU A 289 20.10 -13.11 -11.41
CA GLU A 289 19.81 -11.96 -12.29
C GLU A 289 18.34 -11.55 -12.18
N ALA A 290 17.41 -12.50 -12.34
CA ALA A 290 15.97 -12.20 -12.26
C ALA A 290 15.55 -11.66 -10.89
N LEU A 291 16.18 -12.11 -9.80
CA LEU A 291 15.95 -11.54 -8.48
C LEU A 291 16.55 -10.12 -8.41
N GLY A 292 17.79 -9.94 -8.85
CA GLY A 292 18.51 -8.67 -8.87
C GLY A 292 17.78 -7.56 -9.63
N ASP A 293 17.11 -7.90 -10.74
CA ASP A 293 16.30 -6.96 -11.53
C ASP A 293 15.07 -6.45 -10.76
N LEU A 294 14.54 -7.23 -9.81
CA LEU A 294 13.33 -6.88 -9.06
C LEU A 294 13.62 -6.16 -7.74
N LEU A 295 14.79 -6.40 -7.12
CA LEU A 295 15.13 -5.80 -5.81
C LEU A 295 15.06 -4.26 -5.79
N PRO A 296 15.48 -3.51 -6.83
CA PRO A 296 15.35 -2.05 -6.84
C PRO A 296 13.91 -1.54 -6.75
N SER A 297 12.92 -2.37 -7.09
CA SER A 297 11.50 -2.00 -7.04
C SER A 297 10.86 -2.17 -5.67
N LEU A 298 11.53 -2.83 -4.70
CA LEU A 298 10.95 -3.11 -3.38
C LEU A 298 10.45 -1.86 -2.62
N PRO A 299 11.15 -0.71 -2.64
CA PRO A 299 10.66 0.51 -1.97
C PRO A 299 9.33 1.04 -2.52
N SER A 300 8.96 0.64 -3.73
CA SER A 300 7.73 1.04 -4.43
C SER A 300 6.53 0.15 -4.14
N LEU A 301 6.68 -0.91 -3.32
CA LEU A 301 5.59 -1.85 -2.99
C LEU A 301 4.45 -1.23 -2.16
N GLY A 302 4.62 -0.01 -1.65
CA GLY A 302 3.60 0.73 -0.89
C GLY A 302 3.44 0.26 0.56
N SER A 303 3.68 -1.01 0.84
CA SER A 303 3.66 -1.60 2.20
C SER A 303 5.07 -1.87 2.71
N LEU A 304 5.41 -1.27 3.85
CA LEU A 304 6.69 -1.50 4.53
C LEU A 304 6.82 -2.95 5.02
N GLU A 305 5.73 -3.58 5.45
CA GLU A 305 5.73 -4.99 5.84
C GLU A 305 6.12 -5.89 4.66
N TRP A 306 5.56 -5.62 3.47
CA TRP A 306 5.92 -6.38 2.27
C TRP A 306 7.36 -6.14 1.84
N GLU A 307 7.83 -4.88 1.92
CA GLU A 307 9.22 -4.54 1.64
C GLU A 307 10.17 -5.34 2.55
N MET A 308 9.89 -5.38 3.86
CA MET A 308 10.69 -6.16 4.81
C MET A 308 10.63 -7.66 4.55
N LEU A 309 9.43 -8.22 4.34
CA LEU A 309 9.27 -9.65 4.09
C LEU A 309 9.95 -10.05 2.77
N ALA A 310 9.90 -9.20 1.76
CA ALA A 310 10.59 -9.37 0.49
C ALA A 310 12.11 -9.43 0.66
N TRP A 311 12.70 -8.45 1.36
CA TRP A 311 14.14 -8.45 1.66
C TRP A 311 14.56 -9.69 2.44
N CYS A 312 13.76 -10.09 3.43
CA CYS A 312 14.00 -11.29 4.22
C CYS A 312 13.91 -12.57 3.38
N ALA A 313 12.90 -12.70 2.53
CA ALA A 313 12.72 -13.83 1.61
C ALA A 313 13.86 -13.93 0.59
N ALA A 314 14.26 -12.81 -0.01
CA ALA A 314 15.39 -12.73 -0.94
C ALA A 314 16.71 -13.13 -0.25
N GLY A 315 17.02 -12.52 0.89
CA GLY A 315 18.19 -12.85 1.69
C GLY A 315 18.24 -14.33 2.06
N ARG A 316 17.12 -14.90 2.53
CA ARG A 316 17.02 -16.32 2.89
C ARG A 316 17.30 -17.24 1.72
N TRP A 317 16.76 -16.94 0.54
CA TRP A 317 17.07 -17.72 -0.67
C TRP A 317 18.55 -17.62 -1.05
N LEU A 318 19.15 -16.42 -1.00
CA LEU A 318 20.56 -16.21 -1.32
C LEU A 318 21.50 -16.99 -0.38
N VAL A 319 21.22 -17.01 0.93
CA VAL A 319 21.94 -17.85 1.91
C VAL A 319 21.85 -19.32 1.50
N ARG A 320 20.64 -19.81 1.20
CA ARG A 320 20.43 -21.21 0.78
C ARG A 320 21.15 -21.57 -0.52
N SER A 321 21.34 -20.59 -1.39
CA SER A 321 22.05 -20.71 -2.67
C SER A 321 23.56 -20.43 -2.56
N LYS A 322 24.10 -20.25 -1.34
CA LYS A 322 25.52 -19.95 -1.05
C LYS A 322 26.02 -18.63 -1.67
N ALA A 323 25.13 -17.68 -1.91
CA ALA A 323 25.45 -16.34 -2.40
C ALA A 323 25.57 -15.34 -1.25
N GLN A 324 26.50 -15.58 -0.31
CA GLN A 324 26.54 -14.89 0.98
C GLN A 324 26.65 -13.38 0.87
N GLN A 325 27.54 -12.86 0.00
CA GLN A 325 27.71 -11.41 -0.16
C GLN A 325 26.41 -10.71 -0.59
N LEU A 326 25.64 -11.32 -1.49
CA LEU A 326 24.34 -10.79 -1.90
C LEU A 326 23.30 -10.92 -0.78
N ALA A 327 23.35 -12.02 -0.02
CA ALA A 327 22.49 -12.19 1.14
C ALA A 327 22.75 -11.11 2.20
N ASP A 328 24.01 -10.75 2.43
CA ASP A 328 24.41 -9.70 3.37
C ASP A 328 23.86 -8.33 2.93
N LEU A 329 23.85 -8.03 1.62
CA LEU A 329 23.22 -6.80 1.11
C LEU A 329 21.71 -6.76 1.38
N CYS A 330 20.99 -7.84 1.08
CA CYS A 330 19.56 -7.94 1.39
C CYS A 330 19.29 -7.85 2.90
N PHE A 331 20.16 -8.45 3.72
CA PHE A 331 20.09 -8.37 5.18
C PHE A 331 20.27 -6.93 5.67
N HIS A 332 21.20 -6.17 5.11
CA HIS A 332 21.40 -4.77 5.51
C HIS A 332 20.19 -3.89 5.20
N GLU A 333 19.55 -4.04 4.03
CA GLU A 333 18.32 -3.30 3.72
C GLU A 333 17.16 -3.73 4.63
N TYR A 334 16.99 -5.03 4.86
CA TYR A 334 16.04 -5.52 5.86
C TYR A 334 16.30 -4.91 7.24
N LYS A 335 17.54 -4.97 7.72
CA LYS A 335 17.95 -4.52 9.05
C LYS A 335 17.74 -3.02 9.21
N LYS A 336 18.04 -2.23 8.18
CA LYS A 336 17.76 -0.80 8.15
C LYS A 336 16.27 -0.51 8.36
N LEU A 337 15.37 -1.25 7.69
CA LEU A 337 13.92 -1.11 7.88
C LEU A 337 13.46 -1.62 9.26
N SER A 338 14.04 -2.71 9.75
CA SER A 338 13.72 -3.30 11.05
C SER A 338 14.13 -2.40 12.21
N LEU A 339 15.37 -1.89 12.18
CA LEU A 339 15.89 -0.92 13.15
C LEU A 339 15.09 0.37 13.12
N ALA A 340 14.68 0.78 11.91
CA ALA A 340 13.82 1.94 11.75
C ALA A 340 12.51 1.79 12.54
N LEU A 341 11.81 0.67 12.36
CA LEU A 341 10.50 0.47 12.97
C LEU A 341 10.55 0.20 14.46
N SER A 342 11.65 -0.36 14.92
CA SER A 342 11.84 -0.72 16.30
C SER A 342 12.35 0.42 17.18
N LEU A 343 12.49 1.63 16.62
CA LEU A 343 13.11 2.77 17.30
C LEU A 343 14.52 2.43 17.81
N ASN A 344 15.31 1.75 16.97
CA ASN A 344 16.63 1.21 17.32
C ASN A 344 16.64 0.17 18.45
N LYS A 345 15.48 -0.35 18.88
CA LYS A 345 15.43 -1.50 19.80
C LYS A 345 15.53 -2.78 18.99
N ASP A 346 16.73 -3.29 18.75
CA ASP A 346 17.00 -4.47 17.90
C ASP A 346 16.04 -5.66 18.16
N PRO A 347 14.88 -5.79 17.45
CA PRO A 347 13.96 -6.90 17.64
C PRO A 347 14.24 -7.95 16.57
N ASP A 348 15.53 -8.07 16.20
CA ASP A 348 15.97 -8.56 14.91
C ASP A 348 15.32 -9.91 14.62
N LEU A 349 14.35 -9.90 13.69
CA LEU A 349 13.75 -11.13 13.22
C LEU A 349 14.85 -12.00 12.64
N LEU A 350 15.96 -11.50 12.09
CA LEU A 350 17.00 -12.33 11.52
C LEU A 350 17.98 -12.90 12.55
N ASN A 351 18.31 -12.21 13.65
CA ASN A 351 18.97 -12.87 14.80
C ASN A 351 18.04 -13.91 15.46
N ARG A 352 16.74 -13.58 15.62
CA ARG A 352 15.72 -14.56 16.03
C ARG A 352 15.44 -15.61 14.97
N LEU A 353 15.87 -15.40 13.72
CA LEU A 353 15.76 -16.32 12.58
C LEU A 353 17.12 -16.87 12.11
N GLY A 354 18.16 -16.83 12.96
CA GLY A 354 19.30 -17.75 12.95
C GLY A 354 20.07 -17.78 11.64
N VAL A 355 20.33 -16.60 11.09
CA VAL A 355 21.44 -16.43 10.15
C VAL A 355 22.74 -16.57 10.92
#